data_AF-A0AAE1WJ33-F1
#
_entry.id   AF-A0AAE1WJ33-F1
#
_cell.length_a   1.000
_cell.length_b   1.000
_cell.length_c   1.000
_cell.angle_alpha   90.00
_cell.angle_beta   90.00
_cell.angle_gamma   90.00
#
_symmetry.space_group_name_H-M   'P 1'
#
loop_
_entity.id
_entity.type
_entity.pdbx_description
1 polymer ?
#
loop_
_entity_poly.entity_id
_entity_poly.type
_entity_poly.pdbx_seq_one_letter_code
_entity_poly.pdbx_strand_id
1 'polypeptide(L)'
;MPTEWGIPFTEHIMVEELPAHFWAPSYLLTYDGTSDSAEHIRKFNNATLLHSKNYRKSTISIFGVIGREETLRAYIHHFNIAILEVPIAHLEVLVNAFAQGRHGGPLFESLAKKPTTEFFDVLVRAEKYMNLYDAWLVKKNDRDKRKENELASTSKARREP
;
A
#
# COMPACT_ATOMS: atom_id res chain seq x y z
N MET A 1 4.73 12.83 19.59
CA MET A 1 3.75 13.25 18.58
C MET A 1 2.90 12.03 18.25
N PRO A 2 1.57 12.03 18.46
CA PRO A 2 0.76 10.86 18.17
C PRO A 2 0.63 10.72 16.64
N THR A 3 0.90 9.51 16.18
CA THR A 3 0.88 9.08 14.78
C THR A 3 -0.53 9.09 14.20
N GLU A 4 -0.57 9.61 12.98
CA GLU A 4 -1.58 9.83 11.94
C GLU A 4 -2.50 8.65 11.59
N TRP A 5 -2.54 7.60 12.41
CA TRP A 5 -3.48 6.49 12.24
C TRP A 5 -4.84 6.89 12.81
N GLY A 6 -5.62 7.55 11.95
CA GLY A 6 -7.06 7.74 11.96
C GLY A 6 -7.78 7.43 13.27
N ILE A 7 -8.01 8.48 14.06
CA ILE A 7 -9.12 8.48 15.01
C ILE A 7 -10.39 8.38 14.15
N PRO A 8 -11.27 7.39 14.34
CA PRO A 8 -12.54 7.38 13.64
C PRO A 8 -13.34 8.64 14.03
N PHE A 9 -13.95 9.32 13.05
CA PHE A 9 -14.73 10.56 13.19
C PHE A 9 -13.93 11.86 13.40
N THR A 10 -12.85 12.10 12.65
CA THR A 10 -12.24 13.44 12.54
C THR A 10 -13.11 14.38 11.69
N GLU A 11 -13.07 15.69 11.95
CA GLU A 11 -13.79 16.70 11.16
C GLU A 11 -13.54 16.55 9.65
N HIS A 12 -12.32 16.19 9.26
CA HIS A 12 -11.99 15.98 7.85
C HIS A 12 -12.82 14.86 7.20
N ILE A 13 -13.11 13.75 7.91
CA ILE A 13 -13.96 12.66 7.39
C ILE A 13 -15.43 13.13 7.27
N MET A 14 -15.88 13.97 8.20
CA MET A 14 -17.26 14.50 8.20
C MET A 14 -17.47 15.60 7.16
N VAL A 15 -16.40 16.24 6.70
CA VAL A 15 -16.41 17.32 5.69
C VAL A 15 -16.17 16.78 4.27
N GLU A 16 -15.77 15.52 4.13
CA GLU A 16 -15.54 14.90 2.83
C GLU A 16 -16.88 14.62 2.14
N GLU A 17 -17.19 15.44 1.12
CA GLU A 17 -18.42 15.28 0.34
C GLU A 17 -18.41 13.95 -0.42
N LEU A 18 -19.51 13.20 -0.31
CA LEU A 18 -19.67 11.94 -1.04
C LEU A 18 -19.48 12.17 -2.55
N PRO A 19 -18.82 11.24 -3.27
CA PRO A 19 -18.63 11.38 -4.71
C PRO A 19 -19.93 11.70 -5.45
N ALA A 20 -19.89 12.58 -6.44
CA ALA A 20 -21.08 13.09 -7.13
C ALA A 20 -21.99 12.02 -7.78
N HIS A 21 -21.49 10.81 -7.99
CA HIS A 21 -22.21 9.67 -8.56
C HIS A 21 -22.50 8.57 -7.53
N PHE A 22 -22.28 8.85 -6.24
CA PHE A 22 -22.61 7.94 -5.15
C PHE A 22 -24.12 7.84 -5.02
N TRP A 23 -24.66 6.66 -5.33
CA TRP A 23 -26.07 6.36 -5.14
C TRP A 23 -26.22 5.47 -3.90
N ALA A 24 -26.69 6.08 -2.81
CA ALA A 24 -27.08 5.33 -1.62
C ALA A 24 -28.36 4.56 -1.92
N PRO A 25 -28.38 3.22 -1.80
CA PRO A 25 -29.59 2.46 -2.03
C PRO A 25 -30.67 2.85 -1.02
N SER A 26 -31.89 3.11 -1.48
CA SER A 26 -33.00 3.63 -0.65
C SER A 26 -33.45 2.69 0.48
N TYR A 27 -33.04 1.41 0.44
CA TYR A 27 -33.32 0.41 1.47
C TYR A 27 -32.29 0.42 2.62
N LEU A 28 -31.24 1.22 2.50
CA LEU A 28 -30.22 1.41 3.51
C LEU A 28 -30.74 2.48 4.48
N LEU A 29 -31.43 2.03 5.54
CA LEU A 29 -31.87 2.90 6.63
C LEU A 29 -30.68 3.72 7.16
N THR A 30 -30.87 5.00 7.45
CA THR A 30 -29.87 5.84 8.11
C THR A 30 -29.64 5.36 9.54
N TYR A 31 -28.40 5.38 10.02
CA TYR A 31 -28.08 4.99 11.39
C TYR A 31 -28.56 6.10 12.34
N ASP A 32 -29.53 5.78 13.18
CA ASP A 32 -30.13 6.72 14.15
C ASP A 32 -29.47 6.66 15.53
N GLY A 33 -28.45 5.81 15.70
CA GLY A 33 -27.73 5.61 16.97
C GLY A 33 -28.46 4.72 17.98
N THR A 34 -29.66 4.21 17.67
CA THR A 34 -30.45 3.38 18.59
C THR A 34 -30.41 1.89 18.22
N SER A 35 -30.18 1.60 16.94
CA SER A 35 -30.03 0.24 16.41
C SER A 35 -28.64 -0.34 16.65
N ASP A 36 -28.50 -1.67 16.49
CA ASP A 36 -27.21 -2.36 16.57
C ASP A 36 -26.26 -1.84 15.48
N SER A 37 -25.16 -1.20 15.92
CA SER A 37 -24.15 -0.63 15.04
C SER A 37 -23.47 -1.69 14.17
N ALA A 38 -23.25 -2.90 14.69
CA ALA A 38 -22.63 -3.99 13.93
C ALA A 38 -23.56 -4.49 12.82
N GLU A 39 -24.85 -4.64 13.12
CA GLU A 39 -25.85 -5.02 12.13
C GLU A 39 -25.99 -3.95 11.04
N HIS A 40 -25.96 -2.69 11.43
CA HIS A 40 -26.02 -1.55 10.51
C HIS A 40 -24.82 -1.53 9.55
N ILE A 41 -23.60 -1.65 10.06
CA ILE A 41 -22.38 -1.74 9.25
C ILE A 41 -22.45 -2.92 8.29
N ARG A 42 -22.95 -4.07 8.75
CA ARG A 42 -23.11 -5.26 7.91
C ARG A 42 -24.11 -5.03 6.78
N LYS A 43 -25.25 -4.39 7.04
CA LYS A 43 -26.26 -4.03 6.03
C LYS A 43 -25.67 -3.06 5.01
N PHE A 44 -24.96 -2.03 5.46
CA PHE A 44 -24.29 -1.08 4.58
C PHE A 44 -23.28 -1.78 3.67
N ASN A 45 -22.37 -2.58 4.25
CA ASN A 45 -21.36 -3.30 3.48
C ASN A 45 -21.97 -4.24 2.44
N ASN A 46 -23.05 -4.95 2.80
CA ASN A 46 -23.74 -5.85 1.87
C ASN A 46 -24.42 -5.08 0.73
N ALA A 47 -25.08 -3.96 1.03
CA ALA A 47 -25.74 -3.12 0.04
C ALA A 47 -24.72 -2.49 -0.92
N THR A 48 -23.68 -1.86 -0.38
CA THR A 48 -22.57 -1.28 -1.16
C THR A 48 -21.91 -2.33 -2.04
N LEU A 49 -21.72 -3.54 -1.54
CA LEU A 49 -21.19 -4.66 -2.30
C LEU A 49 -22.11 -5.08 -3.47
N LEU A 50 -23.42 -5.17 -3.24
CA LEU A 50 -24.42 -5.54 -4.26
C LEU A 50 -24.54 -4.48 -5.36
N HIS A 51 -24.29 -3.20 -5.05
CA HIS A 51 -24.41 -2.09 -6.00
C HIS A 51 -23.09 -1.66 -6.65
N SER A 52 -21.94 -2.07 -6.10
CA SER A 52 -20.66 -1.79 -6.75
C SER A 52 -20.57 -2.57 -8.06
N LYS A 53 -20.28 -1.87 -9.18
CA LYS A 53 -20.03 -2.50 -10.48
C LYS A 53 -18.75 -3.35 -10.51
N ASN A 54 -17.98 -3.33 -9.43
CA ASN A 54 -16.75 -4.06 -9.25
C ASN A 54 -17.06 -5.33 -8.45
N TYR A 55 -17.51 -6.37 -9.16
CA TYR A 55 -17.66 -7.72 -8.62
C TYR A 55 -16.44 -8.07 -7.74
N ARG A 56 -16.71 -8.62 -6.54
CA ARG A 56 -15.70 -9.13 -5.59
C ARG A 56 -14.52 -9.71 -6.37
N LYS A 57 -13.35 -9.08 -6.29
CA LYS A 57 -12.19 -9.70 -6.88
C LYS A 57 -11.91 -10.99 -6.11
N SER A 58 -11.66 -12.07 -6.83
CA SER A 58 -11.27 -13.34 -6.22
C SER A 58 -9.90 -13.18 -5.56
N THR A 59 -9.58 -13.98 -4.54
CA THR A 59 -8.24 -14.06 -3.98
C THR A 59 -7.17 -14.37 -5.04
N ILE A 60 -7.54 -15.04 -6.14
CA ILE A 60 -6.68 -15.25 -7.31
C ILE A 60 -6.21 -13.93 -7.94
N SER A 61 -7.01 -12.87 -7.89
CA SER A 61 -6.66 -11.57 -8.46
C SER A 61 -5.44 -10.93 -7.80
N ILE A 62 -5.17 -11.26 -6.53
CA ILE A 62 -4.03 -10.72 -5.76
C ILE A 62 -2.71 -11.19 -6.40
N PHE A 63 -2.67 -12.40 -6.95
CA PHE A 63 -1.52 -12.92 -7.69
C PHE A 63 -1.26 -12.21 -9.02
N GLY A 64 -2.23 -11.46 -9.53
CA GLY A 64 -2.07 -10.61 -10.71
C GLY A 64 -1.25 -9.35 -10.44
N VAL A 65 -1.01 -8.99 -9.17
CA VAL A 65 -0.16 -7.86 -8.80
C VAL A 65 1.31 -8.27 -8.93
N ILE A 66 1.91 -7.94 -10.07
CA ILE A 66 3.30 -8.27 -10.39
C ILE A 66 4.14 -6.99 -10.52
N GLY A 67 5.09 -6.82 -9.62
CA GLY A 67 6.03 -5.70 -9.56
C GLY A 67 7.37 -5.99 -10.22
N ARG A 68 7.37 -6.30 -11.52
CA ARG A 68 8.58 -6.67 -12.29
C ARG A 68 9.60 -5.54 -12.47
N GLU A 69 9.14 -4.30 -12.62
CA GLU A 69 10.00 -3.12 -12.86
C GLU A 69 9.71 -1.96 -11.90
N GLU A 70 8.87 -2.17 -10.89
CA GLU A 70 8.47 -1.11 -9.96
C GLU A 70 9.27 -1.11 -8.65
N THR A 71 9.31 0.05 -7.99
CA THR A 71 9.93 0.18 -6.67
C THR A 71 9.16 -0.64 -5.62
N LEU A 72 9.82 -0.98 -4.50
CA LEU A 72 9.15 -1.71 -3.42
C LEU A 72 7.93 -0.94 -2.88
N ARG A 73 8.02 0.39 -2.84
CA ARG A 73 6.91 1.27 -2.41
C ARG A 73 5.73 1.23 -3.38
N ALA A 74 5.98 1.31 -4.68
CA ALA A 74 4.94 1.22 -5.70
C ALA A 74 4.23 -0.15 -5.66
N TYR A 75 5.02 -1.23 -5.55
CA TYR A 75 4.49 -2.58 -5.41
C TYR A 75 3.59 -2.74 -4.18
N ILE A 76 4.04 -2.32 -3.00
CA ILE A 76 3.25 -2.40 -1.76
C ILE A 76 1.94 -1.61 -1.89
N HIS A 77 1.99 -0.44 -2.55
CA HIS A 77 0.80 0.35 -2.79
C HIS A 77 -0.23 -0.39 -3.65
N HIS A 78 0.17 -0.93 -4.80
CA HIS A 78 -0.70 -1.72 -5.67
C HIS A 78 -1.20 -3.00 -4.98
N PHE A 79 -0.34 -3.66 -4.20
CA PHE A 79 -0.70 -4.85 -3.45
C PHE A 79 -1.76 -4.53 -2.40
N ASN A 80 -1.61 -3.44 -1.63
CA ASN A 80 -2.61 -3.02 -0.65
C ASN A 80 -3.95 -2.67 -1.29
N ILE A 81 -3.95 -1.99 -2.44
CA ILE A 81 -5.18 -1.72 -3.21
C ILE A 81 -5.86 -3.03 -3.59
N ALA A 82 -5.11 -4.01 -4.10
CA ALA A 82 -5.66 -5.30 -4.50
C ALA A 82 -6.23 -6.10 -3.31
N ILE A 83 -5.61 -6.04 -2.13
CA ILE A 83 -6.16 -6.67 -0.91
C ILE A 83 -7.50 -6.05 -0.55
N LEU A 84 -7.62 -4.71 -0.61
CA LEU A 84 -8.85 -4.01 -0.23
C LEU A 84 -10.04 -4.34 -1.17
N GLU A 85 -9.76 -4.73 -2.41
CA GLU A 85 -10.76 -5.17 -3.37
C GLU A 85 -11.22 -6.63 -3.17
N VAL A 86 -10.53 -7.37 -2.29
CA VAL A 86 -10.83 -8.77 -1.94
C VAL A 86 -11.43 -8.82 -0.53
N PRO A 87 -12.73 -9.15 -0.38
CA PRO A 87 -13.43 -8.99 0.89
C PRO A 87 -12.91 -9.88 2.03
N ILE A 88 -12.36 -11.07 1.71
CA ILE A 88 -11.74 -11.97 2.68
C ILE A 88 -10.63 -12.73 1.96
N ALA A 89 -9.38 -12.56 2.38
CA ALA A 89 -8.23 -13.34 1.92
C ALA A 89 -7.55 -14.00 3.11
N HIS A 90 -7.28 -15.30 3.00
CA HIS A 90 -6.50 -16.01 4.01
C HIS A 90 -5.06 -15.50 4.02
N LEU A 91 -4.45 -15.44 5.21
CA LEU A 91 -3.07 -15.00 5.40
C LEU A 91 -2.10 -15.71 4.45
N GLU A 92 -2.20 -17.03 4.34
CA GLU A 92 -1.33 -17.83 3.49
C GLU A 92 -1.42 -17.39 2.02
N VAL A 93 -2.62 -17.02 1.57
CA VAL A 93 -2.84 -16.50 0.21
C VAL A 93 -2.16 -15.13 0.05
N LEU A 94 -2.29 -14.25 1.04
CA LEU A 94 -1.64 -12.94 1.02
C LEU A 94 -0.11 -13.06 1.02
N VAL A 95 0.44 -13.92 1.88
CA VAL A 95 1.88 -14.17 1.96
C VAL A 95 2.40 -14.76 0.65
N ASN A 96 1.71 -15.75 0.08
CA ASN A 96 2.11 -16.40 -1.17
C ASN A 96 1.98 -15.46 -2.37
N ALA A 97 0.92 -14.65 -2.44
CA ALA A 97 0.77 -13.65 -3.49
C ALA A 97 1.84 -12.54 -3.37
N PHE A 98 2.11 -12.08 -2.15
CA PHE A 98 3.17 -11.09 -1.88
C PHE A 98 4.55 -11.62 -2.27
N ALA A 99 4.79 -12.90 -1.97
CA ALA A 99 5.98 -13.65 -2.33
C ALA A 99 6.17 -13.78 -3.86
N GLN A 100 5.08 -13.99 -4.60
CA GLN A 100 5.11 -14.20 -6.05
C GLN A 100 5.19 -12.89 -6.84
N GLY A 101 4.61 -11.80 -6.33
CA GLY A 101 4.48 -10.54 -7.05
C GLY A 101 5.80 -9.78 -7.26
N ARG A 102 6.85 -10.03 -6.45
CA ARG A 102 8.17 -9.39 -6.61
C ARG A 102 9.24 -10.46 -6.86
N HIS A 103 10.01 -10.31 -7.95
CA HIS A 103 11.11 -11.23 -8.30
C HIS A 103 12.28 -11.11 -7.32
N GLY A 104 12.17 -11.78 -6.17
CA GLY A 104 13.27 -11.96 -5.22
C GLY A 104 13.86 -10.66 -4.65
N GLY A 105 14.80 -10.82 -3.72
CA GLY A 105 15.54 -9.72 -3.09
C GLY A 105 15.61 -9.83 -1.57
N PRO A 106 16.30 -8.90 -0.90
CA PRO A 106 16.65 -9.04 0.52
C PRO A 106 15.44 -9.16 1.46
N LEU A 107 14.33 -8.51 1.12
CA LEU A 107 13.06 -8.65 1.85
C LEU A 107 12.52 -10.08 1.73
N PHE A 108 12.47 -10.62 0.52
CA PHE A 108 11.96 -11.96 0.26
C PHE A 108 12.83 -13.04 0.91
N GLU A 109 14.15 -12.91 0.83
CA GLU A 109 15.08 -13.79 1.55
C GLU A 109 14.84 -13.76 3.07
N SER A 110 14.54 -12.58 3.63
CA SER A 110 14.20 -12.45 5.04
C SER A 110 12.87 -13.12 5.39
N LEU A 111 11.86 -13.05 4.51
CA LEU A 111 10.58 -13.73 4.69
C LEU A 111 10.73 -15.25 4.58
N ALA A 112 11.51 -15.75 3.61
CA ALA A 112 11.78 -17.17 3.45
C ALA A 112 12.55 -17.77 4.65
N LYS A 113 13.54 -17.04 5.19
CA LYS A 113 14.30 -17.47 6.38
C LYS A 113 13.46 -17.47 7.66
N LYS A 114 12.50 -16.56 7.78
CA LYS A 114 11.64 -16.43 8.96
C LYS A 114 10.19 -16.22 8.53
N PRO A 115 9.44 -17.30 8.28
CA PRO A 115 8.01 -17.21 7.94
C PRO A 115 7.26 -16.39 8.98
N THR A 116 6.29 -15.61 8.53
CA THR A 116 5.45 -14.76 9.38
C THR A 116 4.11 -15.42 9.63
N THR A 117 3.62 -15.33 10.86
CA THR A 117 2.29 -15.84 11.26
C THR A 117 1.19 -14.79 11.13
N GLU A 118 1.55 -13.53 10.87
CA GLU A 118 0.62 -12.41 10.69
C GLU A 118 1.02 -11.58 9.47
N PHE A 119 0.03 -11.06 8.75
CA PHE A 119 0.29 -10.23 7.57
C PHE A 119 0.94 -8.89 7.95
N PHE A 120 0.60 -8.37 9.14
CA PHE A 120 1.20 -7.15 9.68
C PHE A 120 2.73 -7.26 9.79
N ASP A 121 3.26 -8.42 10.20
CA ASP A 121 4.71 -8.65 10.26
C ASP A 121 5.39 -8.57 8.89
N VAL A 122 4.67 -8.95 7.82
CA VAL A 122 5.15 -8.82 6.43
C VAL A 122 5.29 -7.33 6.09
N LEU A 123 4.29 -6.52 6.43
CA LEU A 123 4.29 -5.08 6.18
C LEU A 123 5.40 -4.35 6.94
N VAL A 124 5.61 -4.67 8.22
CA VAL A 124 6.69 -4.08 9.04
C VAL A 124 8.06 -4.38 8.44
N ARG A 125 8.28 -5.60 7.96
CA ARG A 125 9.54 -5.94 7.28
C ARG A 125 9.65 -5.21 5.95
N ALA A 126 8.57 -5.16 5.18
CA ALA A 126 8.55 -4.45 3.91
C ALA A 126 8.94 -2.97 4.09
N GLU A 127 8.39 -2.31 5.10
CA GLU A 127 8.73 -0.94 5.48
C GLU A 127 10.22 -0.77 5.83
N LYS A 128 10.77 -1.65 6.65
CA LYS A 128 12.20 -1.63 6.98
C LYS A 128 13.07 -1.66 5.71
N TYR A 129 12.72 -2.51 4.74
CA TYR A 129 13.47 -2.62 3.50
C TYR A 129 13.24 -1.44 2.54
N MET A 130 12.06 -0.80 2.55
CA MET A 130 11.86 0.48 1.85
C MET A 130 12.80 1.55 2.39
N ASN A 131 12.85 1.71 3.72
CA ASN A 131 13.67 2.74 4.36
C ASN A 131 15.18 2.52 4.11
N LEU A 132 15.62 1.26 4.09
CA LEU A 132 16.99 0.91 3.71
C LEU A 132 17.31 1.27 2.25
N TYR A 133 16.36 1.03 1.33
CA TYR A 133 16.52 1.36 -0.08
C TYR A 133 16.55 2.86 -0.32
N ASP A 134 15.64 3.61 0.32
CA ASP A 134 15.60 5.08 0.25
C ASP A 134 16.91 5.69 0.77
N ALA A 135 17.41 5.21 1.92
CA ALA A 135 18.69 5.66 2.49
C ALA A 135 19.88 5.33 1.59
N TRP A 136 19.86 4.19 0.90
CA TRP A 136 20.89 3.83 -0.09
C TRP A 136 20.84 4.75 -1.31
N LEU A 137 19.64 5.08 -1.81
CA LEU A 137 19.46 5.92 -2.99
C LEU A 137 19.95 7.35 -2.75
N VAL A 138 19.67 7.92 -1.57
CA VAL A 138 20.22 9.23 -1.15
C VAL A 138 21.74 9.20 -1.19
N LYS A 139 22.37 8.19 -0.58
CA LYS A 139 23.83 8.04 -0.58
C LYS A 139 24.43 7.81 -1.97
N LYS A 140 23.68 7.23 -2.91
CA LYS A 140 24.13 7.06 -4.30
C LYS A 140 24.12 8.39 -5.03
N ASN A 141 22.99 9.12 -4.96
CA ASN A 141 22.85 10.43 -5.59
C ASN A 141 23.89 11.44 -5.08
N ASP A 142 24.19 11.44 -3.78
CA ASP A 142 25.25 12.29 -3.21
C ASP A 142 26.65 11.94 -3.74
N ARG A 143 26.93 10.65 -3.95
CA ARG A 143 28.20 10.20 -4.54
C ARG A 143 28.31 10.58 -6.00
N ASP A 144 27.22 10.45 -6.76
CA ASP A 144 27.21 10.78 -8.18
C ASP A 144 27.37 12.30 -8.40
N LYS A 145 26.69 13.13 -7.58
CA LYS A 145 26.89 14.59 -7.57
C LYS A 145 28.32 15.02 -7.23
N ARG A 146 28.98 14.34 -6.27
CA ARG A 146 30.38 14.62 -5.93
C ARG A 146 31.31 14.33 -7.10
N LYS A 147 31.13 13.18 -7.77
CA LYS A 147 31.94 12.81 -8.94
C LYS A 147 31.73 13.77 -10.11
N GLU A 148 30.50 14.22 -10.33
CA GLU A 148 30.18 15.18 -11.38
C GLU A 148 30.84 16.55 -11.12
N ASN A 149 30.86 17.00 -9.86
CA ASN A 149 31.55 18.22 -9.45
C ASN A 149 33.08 18.11 -9.53
N GLU A 150 33.67 16.95 -9.24
CA GLU A 150 35.11 16.69 -9.40
C GLU A 150 35.52 16.64 -10.89
N LEU A 151 34.68 16.06 -11.76
CA LEU A 151 34.90 16.05 -13.21
C LEU A 151 34.74 17.46 -13.82
N ALA A 152 33.81 18.27 -13.33
CA ALA A 152 33.63 19.65 -13.76
C ALA A 152 34.77 20.58 -13.32
N SER A 153 35.33 20.38 -12.13
CA SER A 153 36.45 21.18 -11.62
C SER A 153 37.79 20.83 -12.29
N THR A 154 38.05 19.54 -12.55
CA THR A 154 39.25 19.09 -13.28
C THR A 154 39.24 19.48 -14.76
N SER A 155 38.07 19.49 -15.41
CA SER A 155 37.94 19.95 -16.81
C SER A 155 38.06 21.47 -16.96
N LYS A 156 37.69 22.25 -15.93
CA LYS A 156 37.87 23.71 -15.90
C LYS A 156 39.31 24.12 -15.63
N ALA A 157 40.01 23.43 -14.72
CA ALA A 157 41.43 23.65 -14.43
C ALA A 157 42.38 23.34 -15.61
N ARG A 158 41.94 22.52 -16.57
CA ARG A 158 42.70 22.18 -17.79
C ARG A 158 42.48 23.17 -18.95
N ARG A 159 41.54 24.11 -18.83
CA ARG A 159 41.13 25.05 -19.89
C ARG A 159 41.59 26.49 -19.68
N GLU A 160 42.19 26.82 -18.54
CA GLU A 160 42.73 28.16 -18.28
C GLU A 160 44.27 28.13 -18.50
N PRO A 161 44.81 29.00 -19.38
CA PRO A 161 46.24 29.05 -19.72
C PRO A 161 47.13 29.71 -18.65
#